data_AF-A0A7X8QYR1-F1
#
_entry.id   AF-A0A7X8QYR1-F1
#
_cell.length_a   1.000
_cell.length_b   1.000
_cell.length_c   1.000
_cell.angle_alpha   90.00
_cell.angle_beta   90.00
_cell.angle_gamma   90.00
#
_symmetry.space_group_name_H-M   'P 1'
#
loop_
_entity.id
_entity.type
_entity.pdbx_description
1 polymer ?
#
loop_
_entity_poly.entity_id
_entity_poly.type
_entity_poly.pdbx_seq_one_letter_code
_entity_poly.pdbx_strand_id
1 'polypeptide(L)'
;MPEENKKSKKGSSFLKLALFLIILAIIAVVVLYSFFDISPSELFTKGFSGVYDSIASNTEGIDKLKETVKPIMTFDLNERIYCIPASKDLVVASTSYVRILDSEGIEKSYIPVTLKKPFVMSYDNEILVADLEGRYFALIYNGRIVWEKNIDENIVNASISDNWVILITQSKQSGYKRSIRAYSKDGQEVSLRNVSNYYPFKAYSLPEYNPGCFMLSSIEVSGLEANGLFEFFDCSMNQKASIRGLNEIFGGAYPLKENNLFLFAERSVMAINNAYQTIWNNKYKDFTVTAANVINDEFPVVALLNDDILSREKHYETTIKIYNKDGTEKADYKVNGNVSAISTKNKTAAVLAESEVFFINYKGELMDKYTAKSNIESVHFGKDNVAYVVTSDTITRVNVKTRDKFLGIF
;
A
#
# COMPACT_ATOMS: atom_id res chain seq x y z
N MET A 1 14.80 -69.25 -40.07
CA MET A 1 14.01 -68.16 -39.45
C MET A 1 13.72 -68.57 -38.01
N PRO A 2 14.26 -67.90 -36.99
CA PRO A 2 13.91 -68.14 -35.60
C PRO A 2 12.76 -67.22 -35.15
N GLU A 3 11.84 -67.77 -34.37
CA GLU A 3 10.76 -67.03 -33.71
C GLU A 3 11.30 -66.15 -32.57
N GLU A 4 10.97 -64.86 -32.63
CA GLU A 4 11.27 -63.87 -31.60
C GLU A 4 10.26 -63.97 -30.45
N ASN A 5 10.76 -64.30 -29.26
CA ASN A 5 9.98 -64.44 -28.05
C ASN A 5 9.89 -63.08 -27.31
N LYS A 6 8.82 -62.30 -27.55
CA LYS A 6 8.56 -61.04 -26.82
C LYS A 6 7.97 -61.30 -25.43
N LYS A 7 8.82 -61.31 -24.40
CA LYS A 7 8.39 -61.16 -23.00
C LYS A 7 8.00 -59.70 -22.72
N SER A 8 6.73 -59.48 -22.37
CA SER A 8 6.20 -58.17 -21.98
C SER A 8 6.78 -57.67 -20.65
N LYS A 9 7.40 -56.47 -20.66
CA LYS A 9 7.77 -55.71 -19.44
C LYS A 9 6.51 -55.19 -18.73
N LYS A 10 5.93 -55.97 -17.81
CA LYS A 10 4.81 -55.53 -16.93
C LYS A 10 5.24 -54.91 -15.59
N GLY A 11 6.54 -54.78 -15.31
CA GLY A 11 7.05 -54.35 -13.99
C GLY A 11 7.24 -52.83 -13.75
N SER A 12 7.31 -51.99 -14.79
CA SER A 12 7.68 -50.57 -14.62
C SER A 12 6.50 -49.64 -14.27
N SER A 13 5.27 -50.06 -14.56
CA SER A 13 4.06 -49.27 -14.28
C SER A 13 3.69 -49.28 -12.80
N PHE A 14 3.84 -50.43 -12.12
CA PHE A 14 3.52 -50.57 -10.70
C PHE A 14 4.48 -49.79 -9.80
N LEU A 15 5.76 -49.75 -10.17
CA LEU A 15 6.81 -49.03 -9.42
C LEU A 15 6.62 -47.51 -9.50
N LYS A 16 6.18 -46.99 -10.66
CA LYS A 16 5.82 -45.58 -10.83
C LYS A 16 4.56 -45.20 -10.05
N LEU A 17 3.56 -46.08 -10.01
CA LEU A 17 2.34 -45.88 -9.21
C LEU A 17 2.68 -45.83 -7.71
N ALA A 18 3.50 -46.77 -7.23
CA ALA A 18 3.94 -46.81 -5.84
C ALA A 18 4.71 -45.54 -5.45
N LEU A 19 5.63 -45.08 -6.31
CA LEU A 19 6.36 -43.83 -6.09
C LEU A 19 5.44 -42.60 -6.04
N PHE A 20 4.46 -42.52 -6.94
CA PHE A 20 3.46 -41.46 -6.95
C PHE A 20 2.63 -41.44 -5.66
N LEU A 21 2.19 -42.60 -5.19
CA LEU A 21 1.42 -42.72 -3.93
C LEU A 21 2.27 -42.34 -2.71
N ILE A 22 3.56 -42.68 -2.68
CA ILE A 22 4.48 -42.28 -1.61
C ILE A 22 4.65 -40.76 -1.59
N ILE A 23 4.87 -40.14 -2.74
CA ILE A 23 4.99 -38.67 -2.85
C ILE A 23 3.69 -38.01 -2.36
N LEU A 24 2.53 -38.53 -2.78
CA LEU A 24 1.23 -38.00 -2.37
C LEU A 24 0.99 -38.16 -0.87
N ALA A 25 1.43 -39.26 -0.26
CA ALA A 25 1.37 -39.47 1.17
C ALA A 25 2.28 -38.49 1.94
N ILE A 26 3.50 -38.23 1.45
CA ILE A 26 4.42 -37.26 2.05
C ILE A 26 3.82 -35.85 1.99
N ILE A 27 3.28 -35.45 0.84
CA ILE A 27 2.60 -34.16 0.69
C ILE A 27 1.42 -34.05 1.66
N ALA A 28 0.60 -35.09 1.78
CA ALA A 28 -0.53 -35.10 2.71
C ALA A 28 -0.08 -34.95 4.17
N VAL A 29 1.01 -35.62 4.58
CA VAL A 29 1.57 -35.48 5.94
C VAL A 29 2.10 -34.06 6.18
N VAL A 30 2.80 -33.47 5.20
CA VAL A 30 3.31 -32.09 5.30
C VAL A 30 2.15 -31.11 5.42
N VAL A 31 1.08 -31.28 4.66
CA VAL A 31 -0.12 -30.43 4.74
C VAL A 31 -0.82 -30.58 6.08
N LEU A 32 -1.02 -31.82 6.55
CA LEU A 32 -1.65 -32.09 7.85
C LEU A 32 -0.88 -31.47 9.02
N TYR A 33 0.45 -31.56 8.99
CA TYR A 33 1.29 -30.95 10.00
C TYR A 33 1.31 -29.41 9.88
N SER A 34 1.52 -28.86 8.68
CA SER A 34 1.73 -27.42 8.49
C SER A 34 0.45 -26.58 8.67
N PHE A 35 -0.71 -27.12 8.31
CA PHE A 35 -1.97 -26.39 8.35
C PHE A 35 -2.88 -26.75 9.52
N PHE A 36 -2.78 -27.98 10.05
CA PHE A 36 -3.66 -28.45 11.12
C PHE A 36 -2.92 -28.78 12.42
N ASP A 37 -1.59 -28.63 12.45
CA ASP A 37 -0.72 -28.96 13.60
C ASP A 37 -0.86 -30.44 14.04
N ILE A 38 -1.28 -31.32 13.12
CA ILE A 38 -1.49 -32.74 13.41
C ILE A 38 -0.17 -33.49 13.21
N SER A 39 0.36 -34.04 14.29
CA SER A 39 1.59 -34.83 14.25
C SER A 39 1.39 -36.14 13.45
N PRO A 40 2.41 -36.63 12.71
CA PRO A 40 2.31 -37.92 12.01
C PRO A 40 2.00 -39.08 12.95
N SER A 41 2.44 -39.00 14.22
CA SER A 41 2.13 -39.96 15.27
C SER A 41 0.64 -40.03 15.63
N GLU A 42 -0.10 -38.93 15.49
CA GLU A 42 -1.55 -38.91 15.73
C GLU A 42 -2.34 -39.66 14.66
N LEU A 43 -1.85 -39.67 13.42
CA LEU A 43 -2.41 -40.47 12.32
C LEU A 43 -2.35 -41.97 12.61
N PHE A 44 -1.23 -42.44 13.19
CA PHE A 44 -1.05 -43.85 13.53
C PHE A 44 -1.82 -44.28 14.79
N THR A 45 -2.03 -43.35 15.73
CA THR A 45 -2.67 -43.66 17.03
C THR A 45 -4.18 -43.48 17.01
N LYS A 46 -4.70 -42.45 16.32
CA LYS A 46 -6.13 -42.13 16.25
C LYS A 46 -6.82 -42.74 15.01
N GLY A 47 -6.05 -43.19 14.02
CA GLY A 47 -6.57 -43.69 12.75
C GLY A 47 -7.24 -42.60 11.89
N PHE A 48 -7.65 -42.95 10.67
CA PHE A 48 -8.20 -41.99 9.71
C PHE A 48 -9.48 -41.29 10.20
N SER A 49 -10.34 -41.99 10.92
CA SER A 49 -11.57 -41.43 11.50
C SER A 49 -11.26 -40.45 12.64
N GLY A 50 -10.32 -40.77 13.53
CA GLY A 50 -9.96 -39.88 14.64
C GLY A 50 -9.19 -38.63 14.19
N VAL A 51 -8.48 -38.70 13.07
CA VAL A 51 -7.87 -37.53 12.41
C VAL A 51 -8.94 -36.69 11.72
N TYR A 52 -9.87 -37.31 11.00
CA TYR A 52 -11.02 -36.60 10.41
C TYR A 52 -11.84 -35.87 11.47
N ASP A 53 -12.13 -36.53 12.58
CA ASP A 53 -12.83 -35.92 13.71
C ASP A 53 -11.98 -34.83 14.36
N SER A 54 -10.66 -34.98 14.48
CA SER A 54 -9.77 -33.92 14.98
C SER A 54 -9.71 -32.71 14.04
N ILE A 55 -9.82 -32.91 12.72
CA ILE A 55 -9.88 -31.82 11.72
C ILE A 55 -11.27 -31.16 11.73
N ALA A 56 -12.34 -31.96 11.83
CA ALA A 56 -13.72 -31.48 11.87
C ALA A 56 -14.07 -30.81 13.21
N SER A 57 -13.44 -31.23 14.32
CA SER A 57 -13.56 -30.64 15.66
C SER A 57 -12.50 -29.59 15.97
N ASN A 58 -11.51 -29.36 15.09
CA ASN A 58 -10.64 -28.18 15.12
C ASN A 58 -11.38 -26.91 14.68
N THR A 59 -12.64 -26.76 15.08
CA THR A 59 -13.41 -25.52 15.00
C THR A 59 -12.61 -24.39 15.65
N GLU A 60 -11.84 -24.62 16.71
CA GLU A 60 -10.97 -23.58 17.30
C GLU A 60 -9.86 -23.07 16.37
N GLY A 61 -9.25 -23.93 15.55
CA GLY A 61 -8.23 -23.52 14.57
C GLY A 61 -8.84 -22.78 13.38
N ILE A 62 -9.99 -23.26 12.89
CA ILE A 62 -10.76 -22.62 11.82
C ILE A 62 -11.37 -21.29 12.29
N ASP A 63 -11.85 -21.22 13.52
CA ASP A 63 -12.45 -20.02 14.11
C ASP A 63 -11.37 -19.00 14.50
N LYS A 64 -10.19 -19.43 14.97
CA LYS A 64 -9.00 -18.55 15.09
C LYS A 64 -8.54 -17.99 13.75
N LEU A 65 -8.58 -18.79 12.67
CA LEU A 65 -8.28 -18.33 11.32
C LEU A 65 -9.33 -17.33 10.80
N LYS A 66 -10.63 -17.57 11.06
CA LYS A 66 -11.72 -16.62 10.74
C LYS A 66 -11.64 -15.33 11.55
N GLU A 67 -11.18 -15.39 12.81
CA GLU A 67 -10.93 -14.20 13.61
C GLU A 67 -9.72 -13.43 13.07
N THR A 68 -8.69 -14.12 12.61
CA THR A 68 -7.44 -13.51 12.11
C THR A 68 -7.62 -12.92 10.73
N VAL A 69 -8.33 -13.60 9.82
CA VAL A 69 -8.54 -13.19 8.44
C VAL A 69 -10.03 -13.24 8.13
N LYS A 70 -10.62 -12.08 7.82
CA LYS A 70 -12.05 -11.93 7.57
C LYS A 70 -12.31 -11.09 6.32
N PRO A 71 -12.95 -11.62 5.27
CA PRO A 71 -13.50 -10.80 4.19
C PRO A 71 -14.53 -9.82 4.78
N ILE A 72 -14.36 -8.53 4.54
CA ILE A 72 -15.26 -7.48 5.05
C ILE A 72 -16.09 -6.84 3.95
N MET A 73 -15.66 -6.96 2.70
CA MET A 73 -16.40 -6.47 1.55
C MET A 73 -16.01 -7.29 0.31
N THR A 74 -16.98 -7.56 -0.55
CA THR A 74 -16.79 -8.15 -1.88
C THR A 74 -17.45 -7.26 -2.92
N PHE A 75 -16.87 -7.22 -4.11
CA PHE A 75 -17.34 -6.41 -5.23
C PHE A 75 -17.01 -7.10 -6.56
N ASP A 76 -17.60 -6.61 -7.65
CA ASP A 76 -17.41 -7.19 -8.97
C ASP A 76 -15.96 -6.97 -9.45
N LEU A 77 -15.39 -7.95 -10.17
CA LEU A 77 -14.02 -7.88 -10.70
C LEU A 77 -13.75 -6.66 -11.62
N ASN A 78 -14.81 -6.07 -12.18
CA ASN A 78 -14.71 -4.90 -13.05
C ASN A 78 -15.01 -3.60 -12.30
N GLU A 79 -15.41 -3.67 -11.03
CA GLU A 79 -15.68 -2.50 -10.20
C GLU A 79 -14.36 -1.87 -9.81
N ARG A 80 -14.15 -0.63 -10.24
CA ARG A 80 -12.98 0.15 -9.83
C ARG A 80 -13.23 0.70 -8.45
N ILE A 81 -12.41 0.30 -7.49
CA ILE A 81 -12.45 0.82 -6.13
C ILE A 81 -11.17 1.57 -5.77
N TYR A 82 -11.28 2.47 -4.80
CA TYR A 82 -10.16 3.13 -4.15
C TYR A 82 -10.41 3.11 -2.64
N CYS A 83 -9.39 2.73 -1.87
CA CYS A 83 -9.48 2.61 -0.41
C CYS A 83 -8.51 3.54 0.30
N ILE A 84 -8.92 4.10 1.43
CA ILE A 84 -8.04 4.85 2.34
C ILE A 84 -8.54 4.71 3.79
N PRO A 85 -7.65 4.61 4.79
CA PRO A 85 -8.07 4.66 6.18
C PRO A 85 -8.38 6.10 6.60
N ALA A 86 -9.54 6.33 7.21
CA ALA A 86 -9.94 7.60 7.80
C ALA A 86 -10.12 7.43 9.31
N SER A 87 -9.19 7.95 10.11
CA SER A 87 -9.15 7.77 11.57
C SER A 87 -9.14 6.28 11.98
N LYS A 88 -10.28 5.72 12.39
CA LYS A 88 -10.46 4.30 12.79
C LYS A 88 -11.25 3.47 11.77
N ASP A 89 -11.72 4.12 10.71
CA ASP A 89 -12.63 3.57 9.72
C ASP A 89 -11.91 3.38 8.38
N LEU A 90 -12.48 2.56 7.51
CA LEU A 90 -12.04 2.37 6.14
C LEU A 90 -13.02 3.06 5.20
N VAL A 91 -12.52 3.93 4.33
CA VAL A 91 -13.31 4.53 3.26
C VAL A 91 -13.09 3.75 1.99
N VAL A 92 -14.17 3.32 1.35
CA VAL A 92 -14.17 2.61 0.08
C VAL A 92 -14.99 3.41 -0.91
N ALA A 93 -14.34 3.94 -1.93
CA ALA A 93 -15.00 4.64 -3.03
C ALA A 93 -15.02 3.78 -4.28
N SER A 94 -16.18 3.68 -4.92
CA SER A 94 -16.34 3.08 -6.24
C SER A 94 -16.86 4.10 -7.24
N THR A 95 -17.17 3.66 -8.46
CA THR A 95 -17.81 4.49 -9.46
C THR A 95 -19.23 4.96 -9.08
N SER A 96 -19.88 4.31 -8.10
CA SER A 96 -21.28 4.57 -7.74
C SER A 96 -21.53 4.91 -6.27
N TYR A 97 -20.55 4.69 -5.39
CA TYR A 97 -20.72 4.96 -3.96
C TYR A 97 -19.43 5.33 -3.26
N VAL A 98 -19.59 5.91 -2.08
CA VAL A 98 -18.58 5.99 -1.04
C VAL A 98 -19.16 5.33 0.21
N ARG A 99 -18.49 4.29 0.69
CA ARG A 99 -18.83 3.57 1.91
C ARG A 99 -17.80 3.85 2.99
N ILE A 100 -18.28 3.99 4.22
CA ILE A 100 -17.43 4.11 5.41
C ILE A 100 -17.68 2.87 6.26
N LEU A 101 -16.65 2.06 6.46
CA LEU A 101 -16.70 0.82 7.23
C LEU A 101 -15.94 0.99 8.54
N ASP A 102 -16.43 0.41 9.62
CA ASP A 102 -15.66 0.31 10.85
C ASP A 102 -14.59 -0.80 10.79
N SER A 103 -13.87 -1.00 11.90
CA SER A 103 -12.81 -2.02 11.97
C SER A 103 -13.28 -3.47 11.84
N GLU A 104 -14.58 -3.71 12.04
CA GLU A 104 -15.19 -5.03 11.91
C GLU A 104 -15.77 -5.28 10.52
N GLY A 105 -15.73 -4.28 9.65
CA GLY A 105 -16.33 -4.30 8.32
C GLY A 105 -17.80 -3.87 8.30
N ILE A 106 -18.32 -3.30 9.39
CA ILE A 106 -19.71 -2.86 9.47
C ILE A 106 -19.84 -1.51 8.79
N GLU A 107 -20.77 -1.39 7.84
CA GLU A 107 -21.06 -0.15 7.15
C GLU A 107 -21.69 0.88 8.12
N LYS A 108 -21.00 2.01 8.29
CA LYS A 108 -21.47 3.17 9.05
C LYS A 108 -22.20 4.17 8.18
N SER A 109 -21.85 4.26 6.90
CA SER A 109 -22.43 5.23 5.97
C SER A 109 -22.30 4.74 4.53
N TYR A 110 -23.32 5.07 3.75
CA TYR A 110 -23.38 4.87 2.31
C TYR A 110 -23.77 6.18 1.64
N ILE A 111 -22.93 6.65 0.72
CA ILE A 111 -23.08 7.94 0.04
C ILE A 111 -23.09 7.66 -1.47
N PRO A 112 -24.23 7.83 -2.15
CA PRO A 112 -24.29 7.62 -3.59
C PRO A 112 -23.52 8.71 -4.33
N VAL A 113 -22.69 8.32 -5.29
CA VAL A 113 -21.92 9.23 -6.14
C VAL A 113 -21.91 8.73 -7.58
N THR A 114 -21.38 9.50 -8.51
CA THR A 114 -21.15 9.04 -9.89
C THR A 114 -19.77 9.47 -10.35
N LEU A 115 -18.83 8.53 -10.31
CA LEU A 115 -17.41 8.73 -10.61
C LEU A 115 -17.00 7.81 -11.76
N LYS A 116 -16.04 8.25 -12.58
CA LYS A 116 -15.40 7.45 -13.63
C LYS A 116 -14.11 6.78 -13.13
N LYS A 117 -13.33 7.53 -12.33
CA LYS A 117 -12.08 7.08 -11.73
C LYS A 117 -12.05 7.54 -10.27
N PRO A 118 -12.62 6.73 -9.36
CA PRO A 118 -12.75 7.12 -7.97
C PRO A 118 -11.39 7.35 -7.32
N PHE A 119 -11.32 8.39 -6.50
CA PHE A 119 -10.17 8.71 -5.68
C PHE A 119 -10.65 9.28 -4.36
N VAL A 120 -10.06 8.80 -3.26
CA VAL A 120 -10.32 9.33 -1.92
C VAL A 120 -9.04 9.64 -1.18
N MET A 121 -9.08 10.73 -0.44
CA MET A 121 -8.09 11.10 0.57
C MET A 121 -8.82 11.41 1.85
N SER A 122 -8.17 11.19 2.99
CA SER A 122 -8.72 11.52 4.29
C SER A 122 -7.71 12.30 5.11
N TYR A 123 -8.23 13.24 5.89
CA TYR A 123 -7.51 13.92 6.93
C TYR A 123 -8.42 13.94 8.16
N ASP A 124 -7.96 13.38 9.28
CA ASP A 124 -8.80 13.05 10.43
C ASP A 124 -10.09 12.29 10.04
N ASN A 125 -11.25 12.89 10.29
CA ASN A 125 -12.58 12.35 9.98
C ASN A 125 -13.20 12.96 8.71
N GLU A 126 -12.45 13.81 8.01
CA GLU A 126 -12.88 14.43 6.76
C GLU A 126 -12.36 13.62 5.58
N ILE A 127 -13.23 13.45 4.59
CA ILE A 127 -12.98 12.60 3.44
C ILE A 127 -13.18 13.47 2.20
N LEU A 128 -12.12 13.62 1.42
CA LEU A 128 -12.19 14.21 0.09
C LEU A 128 -12.41 13.09 -0.93
N VAL A 129 -13.47 13.21 -1.71
CA VAL A 129 -13.76 12.34 -2.86
C VAL A 129 -13.56 13.15 -4.13
N ALA A 130 -12.88 12.57 -5.12
CA ALA A 130 -12.73 13.18 -6.43
C ALA A 130 -12.89 12.15 -7.55
N ASP A 131 -13.39 12.62 -8.69
CA ASP A 131 -13.38 11.87 -9.95
C ASP A 131 -12.14 12.25 -10.76
N LEU A 132 -11.08 11.44 -10.69
CA LEU A 132 -9.87 11.69 -11.48
C LEU A 132 -10.20 11.59 -12.98
N GLU A 133 -9.61 12.45 -13.80
CA GLU A 133 -9.97 12.66 -15.22
C GLU A 133 -11.42 13.15 -15.45
N GLY A 134 -12.24 13.17 -14.40
CA GLY A 134 -13.53 13.83 -14.33
C GLY A 134 -13.42 15.22 -13.73
N ARG A 135 -14.56 15.77 -13.31
CA ARG A 135 -14.70 17.17 -12.88
C ARG A 135 -15.39 17.33 -11.53
N TYR A 136 -15.78 16.21 -10.93
CA TYR A 136 -16.52 16.17 -9.68
C TYR A 136 -15.58 15.99 -8.50
N PHE A 137 -15.83 16.71 -7.42
CA PHE A 137 -15.25 16.42 -6.11
C PHE A 137 -16.18 16.88 -4.99
N ALA A 138 -16.06 16.25 -3.84
CA ALA A 138 -16.88 16.52 -2.67
C ALA A 138 -16.09 16.35 -1.38
N LEU A 139 -16.46 17.14 -0.38
CA LEU A 139 -16.02 16.97 0.99
C LEU A 139 -17.10 16.27 1.79
N ILE A 140 -16.74 15.17 2.43
CA ILE A 140 -17.60 14.38 3.31
C ILE A 140 -17.10 14.51 4.74
N TYR A 141 -18.01 14.70 5.67
CA TYR A 141 -17.74 14.72 7.10
C TYR A 141 -18.88 14.00 7.83
N ASN A 142 -18.53 13.15 8.80
CA ASN A 142 -19.49 12.34 9.56
C ASN A 142 -20.53 11.61 8.67
N GLY A 143 -20.06 11.02 7.56
CA GLY A 143 -20.90 10.22 6.67
C GLY A 143 -21.86 11.03 5.80
N ARG A 144 -21.68 12.36 5.68
CA ARG A 144 -22.52 13.23 4.85
C ARG A 144 -21.67 14.14 3.98
N ILE A 145 -22.13 14.40 2.76
CA ILE A 145 -21.54 15.43 1.90
C ILE A 145 -21.79 16.79 2.57
N VAL A 146 -20.72 17.49 2.91
CA VAL A 146 -20.76 18.87 3.44
C VAL A 146 -21.00 19.83 2.28
N TRP A 147 -20.26 19.63 1.20
CA TRP A 147 -20.44 20.33 -0.07
C TRP A 147 -19.82 19.50 -1.20
N GLU A 148 -20.26 19.78 -2.42
CA GLU A 148 -19.75 19.16 -3.64
C GLU A 148 -19.65 20.20 -4.76
N LYS A 149 -18.80 19.93 -5.75
CA LYS A 149 -18.58 20.80 -6.90
C LYS A 149 -18.36 20.01 -8.18
N ASN A 150 -18.74 20.65 -9.28
CA ASN A 150 -18.33 20.27 -10.62
C ASN A 150 -17.57 21.46 -11.22
N ILE A 151 -16.29 21.26 -11.53
CA ILE A 151 -15.44 22.31 -12.12
C ILE A 151 -15.39 22.16 -13.64
N ASP A 152 -14.79 23.12 -14.34
CA ASP A 152 -14.70 23.07 -15.79
C ASP A 152 -13.46 22.30 -16.28
N GLU A 153 -12.51 21.96 -15.42
CA GLU A 153 -11.27 21.28 -15.79
C GLU A 153 -11.19 19.85 -15.23
N ASN A 154 -10.51 18.96 -15.97
CA ASN A 154 -10.37 17.58 -15.52
C ASN A 154 -9.39 17.50 -14.36
N ILE A 155 -9.76 16.81 -13.29
CA ILE A 155 -8.96 16.64 -12.07
C ILE A 155 -7.84 15.63 -12.34
N VAL A 156 -6.61 16.00 -12.02
CA VAL A 156 -5.41 15.16 -12.15
C VAL A 156 -5.07 14.53 -10.80
N ASN A 157 -5.14 15.31 -9.72
CA ASN A 157 -4.89 14.86 -8.37
C ASN A 157 -5.58 15.80 -7.36
N ALA A 158 -5.78 15.31 -6.14
CA ALA A 158 -6.42 16.06 -5.08
C ALA A 158 -5.78 15.77 -3.71
N SER A 159 -5.81 16.74 -2.81
CA SER A 159 -5.29 16.63 -1.45
C SER A 159 -6.12 17.43 -0.46
N ILE A 160 -6.10 17.03 0.82
CA ILE A 160 -6.88 17.63 1.91
C ILE A 160 -6.00 17.81 3.15
N SER A 161 -6.21 18.91 3.87
CA SER A 161 -5.70 19.19 5.21
C SER A 161 -6.81 19.75 6.12
N ASP A 162 -6.44 20.10 7.35
CA ASP A 162 -7.18 20.96 8.27
C ASP A 162 -7.81 22.20 7.61
N ASN A 163 -7.06 22.82 6.69
CA ASN A 163 -7.33 24.18 6.27
C ASN A 163 -7.85 24.28 4.84
N TRP A 164 -7.49 23.32 3.97
CA TRP A 164 -7.80 23.42 2.55
C TRP A 164 -7.93 22.08 1.84
N VAL A 165 -8.56 22.15 0.67
CA VAL A 165 -8.54 21.14 -0.39
C VAL A 165 -7.71 21.69 -1.55
N ILE A 166 -6.66 20.97 -1.96
CA ILE A 166 -5.86 21.30 -3.16
C ILE A 166 -6.29 20.39 -4.30
N LEU A 167 -6.53 20.96 -5.48
CA LEU A 167 -6.71 20.24 -6.73
C LEU A 167 -5.59 20.59 -7.71
N ILE A 168 -5.06 19.58 -8.39
CA ILE A 168 -4.33 19.75 -9.64
C ILE A 168 -5.29 19.41 -10.77
N THR A 169 -5.42 20.29 -11.75
CA THR A 169 -6.31 20.11 -12.90
C THR A 169 -5.55 20.21 -14.23
N GLN A 170 -6.10 19.63 -15.28
CA GLN A 170 -5.65 19.87 -16.64
C GLN A 170 -6.16 21.23 -17.12
N SER A 171 -5.24 22.18 -17.30
CA SER A 171 -5.58 23.53 -17.70
C SER A 171 -6.31 23.54 -19.04
N LYS A 172 -7.39 24.32 -19.13
CA LYS A 172 -8.04 24.67 -20.40
C LYS A 172 -7.44 25.89 -21.08
N GLN A 173 -6.69 26.69 -20.35
CA GLN A 173 -6.09 27.92 -20.85
C GLN A 173 -4.89 27.60 -21.74
N SER A 174 -4.88 28.18 -22.95
CA SER A 174 -3.77 28.02 -23.90
C SER A 174 -2.44 28.45 -23.28
N GLY A 175 -1.39 27.66 -23.51
CA GLY A 175 -0.05 27.89 -22.97
C GLY A 175 0.19 27.34 -21.56
N TYR A 176 -0.84 26.86 -20.87
CA TYR A 176 -0.70 26.25 -19.55
C TYR A 176 -0.94 24.73 -19.60
N LYS A 177 -0.10 23.98 -18.88
CA LYS A 177 -0.12 22.52 -18.79
C LYS A 177 -1.07 22.04 -17.70
N ARG A 178 -1.04 22.70 -16.54
CA ARG A 178 -1.83 22.38 -15.34
C ARG A 178 -2.29 23.66 -14.65
N SER A 179 -3.33 23.51 -13.84
CA SER A 179 -3.73 24.54 -12.88
C SER A 179 -3.78 23.93 -11.48
N ILE A 180 -3.45 24.71 -10.47
CA ILE A 180 -3.48 24.33 -9.05
C ILE A 180 -4.51 25.24 -8.39
N ARG A 181 -5.50 24.62 -7.73
CA ARG A 181 -6.63 25.31 -7.09
C ARG A 181 -6.64 24.98 -5.62
N ALA A 182 -6.79 26.00 -4.77
CA ALA A 182 -7.05 25.79 -3.35
C ALA A 182 -8.50 26.18 -3.03
N TYR A 183 -9.19 25.30 -2.33
CA TYR A 183 -10.50 25.54 -1.76
C TYR A 183 -10.41 25.55 -0.25
N SER A 184 -11.14 26.45 0.39
CA SER A 184 -11.37 26.42 1.83
C SER A 184 -12.30 25.27 2.22
N LYS A 185 -12.36 24.96 3.52
CA LYS A 185 -13.19 23.87 4.07
C LYS A 185 -14.70 24.07 3.90
N ASP A 186 -15.16 25.31 3.69
CA ASP A 186 -16.55 25.63 3.32
C ASP A 186 -16.80 25.59 1.81
N GLY A 187 -15.77 25.26 1.01
CA GLY A 187 -15.89 25.08 -0.43
C GLY A 187 -15.81 26.39 -1.23
N GLN A 188 -15.16 27.44 -0.73
CA GLN A 188 -14.87 28.62 -1.56
C GLN A 188 -13.51 28.46 -2.25
N GLU A 189 -13.39 28.85 -3.52
CA GLU A 189 -12.08 28.89 -4.18
C GLU A 189 -11.29 30.07 -3.61
N VAL A 190 -10.15 29.78 -2.99
CA VAL A 190 -9.31 30.78 -2.31
C VAL A 190 -8.21 31.29 -3.23
N SER A 191 -7.64 30.40 -4.05
CA SER A 191 -6.56 30.76 -4.96
C SER A 191 -6.44 29.80 -6.15
N LEU A 192 -5.87 30.32 -7.22
CA LEU A 192 -5.61 29.62 -8.48
C LEU A 192 -4.22 29.98 -8.97
N ARG A 193 -3.46 28.98 -9.42
CA ARG A 193 -2.20 29.18 -10.14
C ARG A 193 -2.17 28.33 -11.40
N ASN A 194 -1.82 28.95 -12.52
CA ASN A 194 -1.58 28.24 -13.78
C ASN A 194 -0.09 27.96 -13.96
N VAL A 195 0.25 26.78 -14.48
CA VAL A 195 1.62 26.29 -14.64
C VAL A 195 1.87 25.95 -16.11
N SER A 196 2.88 26.57 -16.73
CA SER A 196 3.19 26.44 -18.17
C SER A 196 4.45 25.64 -18.47
N ASN A 197 5.41 25.63 -17.54
CA ASN A 197 6.76 25.10 -17.78
C ASN A 197 6.94 23.64 -17.34
N TYR A 198 6.21 23.15 -16.34
CA TYR A 198 6.29 21.77 -15.84
C TYR A 198 4.91 21.13 -15.64
N TYR A 199 4.88 19.85 -15.28
CA TYR A 199 3.66 19.07 -15.05
C TYR A 199 3.56 18.64 -13.58
N PRO A 200 2.90 19.43 -12.72
CA PRO A 200 2.40 18.94 -11.44
C PRO A 200 1.52 17.71 -11.64
N PHE A 201 1.75 16.67 -10.84
CA PHE A 201 1.00 15.43 -10.96
C PHE A 201 0.52 14.85 -9.62
N LYS A 202 1.09 15.28 -8.49
CA LYS A 202 0.66 14.84 -7.15
C LYS A 202 0.76 15.96 -6.14
N ALA A 203 -0.29 16.14 -5.35
CA ALA A 203 -0.35 17.12 -4.27
C ALA A 203 -0.28 16.43 -2.91
N TYR A 204 0.42 17.05 -1.97
CA TYR A 204 0.55 16.60 -0.60
C TYR A 204 0.15 17.74 0.32
N SER A 205 -0.67 17.41 1.31
CA SER A 205 -0.96 18.29 2.43
C SER A 205 -0.59 17.51 3.68
N LEU A 206 0.50 17.91 4.33
CA LEU A 206 1.11 17.19 5.45
C LEU A 206 1.22 18.14 6.65
N PRO A 207 0.11 18.40 7.37
CA PRO A 207 0.08 19.36 8.47
C PRO A 207 1.07 19.03 9.61
N GLU A 208 1.41 17.76 9.79
CA GLU A 208 2.39 17.30 10.78
C GLU A 208 3.81 17.80 10.49
N TYR A 209 4.13 18.10 9.22
CA TYR A 209 5.38 18.76 8.84
C TYR A 209 5.24 20.28 8.86
N ASN A 210 4.23 20.80 8.16
CA ASN A 210 3.97 22.24 8.08
C ASN A 210 2.50 22.53 7.75
N PRO A 211 1.69 22.98 8.73
CA PRO A 211 0.25 23.22 8.55
C PRO A 211 -0.07 24.51 7.79
N GLY A 212 0.94 25.25 7.32
CA GLY A 212 0.78 26.46 6.48
C GLY A 212 1.16 26.23 5.02
N CYS A 213 1.61 25.03 4.65
CA CYS A 213 2.09 24.71 3.31
C CYS A 213 1.45 23.45 2.73
N PHE A 214 1.35 23.41 1.40
CA PHE A 214 1.17 22.17 0.65
C PHE A 214 2.38 21.94 -0.26
N MET A 215 2.55 20.71 -0.74
CA MET A 215 3.65 20.34 -1.62
C MET A 215 3.14 19.73 -2.91
N LEU A 216 3.94 19.86 -3.97
CA LEU A 216 3.67 19.25 -5.26
C LEU A 216 4.86 18.41 -5.72
N SER A 217 4.60 17.18 -6.16
CA SER A 217 5.50 16.47 -7.06
C SER A 217 5.16 16.86 -8.50
N SER A 218 6.20 17.21 -9.24
CA SER A 218 6.13 17.78 -10.58
C SER A 218 7.20 17.15 -11.48
N ILE A 219 6.98 17.12 -12.79
CA ILE A 219 7.98 16.71 -13.79
C ILE A 219 8.25 17.88 -14.73
N GLU A 220 9.52 18.26 -14.85
CA GLU A 220 10.03 19.17 -15.87
C GLU A 220 10.67 18.34 -16.99
N VAL A 221 10.15 18.46 -18.20
CA VAL A 221 10.66 17.75 -19.38
C VAL A 221 11.46 18.73 -20.22
N SER A 222 12.73 18.42 -20.46
CA SER A 222 13.64 19.20 -21.31
C SER A 222 14.34 18.25 -22.29
N GLY A 223 13.93 18.28 -23.56
CA GLY A 223 14.44 17.35 -24.57
C GLY A 223 14.07 15.90 -24.23
N LEU A 224 15.09 15.05 -24.02
CA LEU A 224 14.94 13.64 -23.64
C LEU A 224 15.03 13.41 -22.12
N GLU A 225 15.30 14.45 -21.34
CA GLU A 225 15.46 14.35 -19.89
C GLU A 225 14.16 14.73 -19.17
N ALA A 226 13.82 13.95 -18.14
CA ALA A 226 12.73 14.23 -17.22
C ALA A 226 13.33 14.46 -15.83
N ASN A 227 13.18 15.68 -15.31
CA ASN A 227 13.66 16.07 -14.00
C ASN A 227 12.49 16.21 -13.04
N GLY A 228 12.61 15.61 -11.86
CA GLY A 228 11.65 15.76 -10.78
C GLY A 228 11.78 17.13 -10.13
N LEU A 229 10.63 17.72 -9.78
CA LEU A 229 10.55 18.91 -8.95
C LEU A 229 9.66 18.59 -7.76
N PHE A 230 10.13 18.90 -6.55
CA PHE A 230 9.33 18.86 -5.33
C PHE A 230 9.24 20.27 -4.77
N GLU A 231 8.05 20.86 -4.79
CA GLU A 231 7.84 22.28 -4.53
C GLU A 231 6.95 22.50 -3.31
N PHE A 232 7.20 23.58 -2.57
CA PHE A 232 6.45 23.95 -1.37
C PHE A 232 5.73 25.28 -1.60
N PHE A 233 4.44 25.34 -1.29
CA PHE A 233 3.58 26.49 -1.51
C PHE A 233 2.77 26.83 -0.27
N ASP A 234 2.48 28.12 -0.06
CA ASP A 234 1.40 28.54 0.84
C ASP A 234 0.04 28.55 0.13
N CYS A 235 -1.03 28.80 0.89
CA CYS A 235 -2.40 28.86 0.37
C CYS A 235 -2.64 30.00 -0.64
N SER A 236 -1.78 31.01 -0.68
CA SER A 236 -1.80 32.09 -1.68
C SER A 236 -0.97 31.75 -2.92
N MET A 237 -0.55 30.49 -3.06
CA MET A 237 0.25 29.96 -4.18
C MET A 237 1.67 30.55 -4.26
N ASN A 238 2.17 31.18 -3.19
CA ASN A 238 3.55 31.65 -3.16
C ASN A 238 4.49 30.48 -2.91
N GLN A 239 5.49 30.33 -3.79
CA GLN A 239 6.53 29.33 -3.62
C GLN A 239 7.42 29.67 -2.42
N LYS A 240 7.55 28.73 -1.48
CA LYS A 240 8.43 28.86 -0.32
C LYS A 240 9.80 28.24 -0.55
N ALA A 241 9.83 27.10 -1.21
CA ALA A 241 11.05 26.36 -1.53
C ALA A 241 10.81 25.41 -2.71
N SER A 242 11.89 24.88 -3.25
CA SER A 242 11.84 23.76 -4.19
C SER A 242 13.11 22.91 -4.11
N ILE A 243 12.94 21.63 -4.39
CA ILE A 243 14.01 20.64 -4.50
C ILE A 243 13.96 20.07 -5.92
N ARG A 244 15.11 20.05 -6.60
CA ARG A 244 15.24 19.50 -7.95
C ARG A 244 15.89 18.11 -7.89
N GLY A 245 15.22 17.13 -8.48
CA GLY A 245 15.76 15.81 -8.75
C GLY A 245 16.39 15.80 -10.14
N LEU A 246 17.61 15.32 -10.25
CA LEU A 246 18.33 15.24 -11.53
C LEU A 246 18.14 13.84 -12.10
N ASN A 247 17.45 13.74 -13.24
CA ASN A 247 17.10 12.46 -13.88
C ASN A 247 16.40 11.47 -12.91
N GLU A 248 15.58 11.99 -12.01
CA GLU A 248 14.76 11.21 -11.09
C GLU A 248 13.45 11.95 -10.80
N ILE A 249 12.38 11.19 -10.59
CA ILE A 249 11.06 11.72 -10.21
C ILE A 249 10.82 11.48 -8.71
N PHE A 250 10.27 12.50 -8.01
CA PHE A 250 9.87 12.37 -6.61
C PHE A 250 8.57 11.55 -6.47
N GLY A 251 8.67 10.36 -5.88
CA GLY A 251 7.55 9.45 -5.65
C GLY A 251 6.65 9.86 -4.48
N GLY A 252 7.21 10.54 -3.48
CA GLY A 252 6.44 11.09 -2.38
C GLY A 252 7.22 11.58 -1.17
N ALA A 253 6.45 11.91 -0.14
CA ALA A 253 6.94 12.51 1.08
C ALA A 253 6.13 12.00 2.28
N TYR A 254 6.78 11.92 3.44
CA TYR A 254 6.17 11.53 4.70
C TYR A 254 6.71 12.38 5.86
N PRO A 255 5.85 12.81 6.80
CA PRO A 255 6.31 13.50 8.00
C PRO A 255 7.28 12.64 8.81
N LEU A 256 8.21 13.32 9.47
CA LEU A 256 9.07 12.80 10.51
C LEU A 256 8.88 13.64 11.78
N LYS A 257 9.18 13.07 12.94
CA LYS A 257 9.27 13.77 14.22
C LYS A 257 10.12 15.03 14.10
N GLU A 258 9.85 15.98 14.99
CA GLU A 258 10.55 17.26 15.05
C GLU A 258 10.29 18.13 13.79
N ASN A 259 9.11 17.98 13.17
CA ASN A 259 8.68 18.72 11.98
C ASN A 259 9.67 18.58 10.81
N ASN A 260 10.21 17.37 10.65
CA ASN A 260 11.07 17.01 9.52
C ASN A 260 10.23 16.32 8.44
N LEU A 261 10.75 16.25 7.23
CA LEU A 261 10.09 15.58 6.12
C LEU A 261 11.04 14.58 5.48
N PHE A 262 10.59 13.34 5.38
CA PHE A 262 11.23 12.32 4.57
C PHE A 262 10.72 12.42 3.13
N LEU A 263 11.64 12.44 2.17
CA LEU A 263 11.38 12.50 0.74
C LEU A 263 12.00 11.29 0.07
N PHE A 264 11.30 10.71 -0.90
CA PHE A 264 11.85 9.68 -1.77
C PHE A 264 11.61 10.00 -3.23
N ALA A 265 12.64 9.74 -4.02
CA ALA A 265 12.66 9.78 -5.47
C ALA A 265 13.17 8.45 -6.00
N GLU A 266 13.09 8.23 -7.31
CA GLU A 266 13.46 6.96 -7.95
C GLU A 266 14.88 6.48 -7.60
N ARG A 267 15.82 7.41 -7.37
CA ARG A 267 17.25 7.12 -7.14
C ARG A 267 17.79 7.69 -5.85
N SER A 268 16.96 8.31 -5.03
CA SER A 268 17.43 8.94 -3.80
C SER A 268 16.36 9.01 -2.72
N VAL A 269 16.82 9.08 -1.48
CA VAL A 269 15.98 9.32 -0.32
C VAL A 269 16.69 10.33 0.58
N MET A 270 15.93 11.27 1.15
CA MET A 270 16.49 12.34 1.96
C MET A 270 15.55 12.75 3.08
N ALA A 271 16.09 13.34 4.13
CA ALA A 271 15.31 14.08 5.11
C ALA A 271 15.65 15.57 5.05
N ILE A 272 14.63 16.41 5.21
CA ILE A 272 14.76 17.86 5.33
C ILE A 272 14.11 18.35 6.63
N ASN A 273 14.56 19.49 7.13
CA ASN A 273 13.91 20.19 8.24
C ASN A 273 12.85 21.19 7.75
N ASN A 274 12.09 21.79 8.69
CA ASN A 274 11.08 22.80 8.38
C ASN A 274 11.61 24.11 7.76
N ALA A 275 12.92 24.33 7.79
CA ALA A 275 13.62 25.40 7.09
C ALA A 275 14.06 24.98 5.67
N TYR A 276 13.60 23.83 5.19
CA TYR A 276 13.89 23.23 3.89
C TYR A 276 15.37 22.86 3.68
N GLN A 277 16.13 22.69 4.77
CA GLN A 277 17.54 22.29 4.70
C GLN A 277 17.65 20.77 4.76
N THR A 278 18.50 20.20 3.89
CA THR A 278 18.82 18.77 3.91
C THR A 278 19.53 18.41 5.21
N ILE A 279 18.97 17.44 5.93
CA ILE A 279 19.57 16.82 7.12
C ILE A 279 20.53 15.72 6.68
N TRP A 280 20.06 14.84 5.80
CA TRP A 280 20.85 13.77 5.18
C TRP A 280 20.25 13.38 3.83
N ASN A 281 21.05 12.73 2.98
CA ASN A 281 20.66 12.29 1.65
C ASN A 281 21.44 11.02 1.25
N ASN A 282 20.72 9.97 0.87
CA ASN A 282 21.26 8.73 0.34
C ASN A 282 20.87 8.58 -1.12
N LYS A 283 21.85 8.38 -2.00
CA LYS A 283 21.67 8.17 -3.44
C LYS A 283 22.02 6.74 -3.83
N TYR A 284 21.30 6.19 -4.79
CA TYR A 284 21.46 4.81 -5.26
C TYR A 284 21.77 4.78 -6.75
N LYS A 285 22.83 4.06 -7.11
CA LYS A 285 23.22 3.84 -8.50
C LYS A 285 22.63 2.55 -9.08
N ASP A 286 22.65 1.48 -8.28
CA ASP A 286 22.27 0.13 -8.72
C ASP A 286 20.93 -0.33 -8.13
N PHE A 287 20.20 0.59 -7.50
CA PHE A 287 18.88 0.35 -6.95
C PHE A 287 17.88 1.42 -7.40
N THR A 288 16.64 0.99 -7.54
CA THR A 288 15.47 1.85 -7.75
C THR A 288 14.60 1.84 -6.49
N VAL A 289 14.22 3.02 -6.00
CA VAL A 289 13.25 3.14 -4.90
C VAL A 289 11.84 2.90 -5.45
N THR A 290 11.21 1.80 -5.07
CA THR A 290 9.87 1.43 -5.57
C THR A 290 8.75 1.84 -4.61
N ALA A 291 9.04 1.86 -3.32
CA ALA A 291 8.10 2.28 -2.30
C ALA A 291 8.86 2.80 -1.07
N ALA A 292 8.22 3.69 -0.32
CA ALA A 292 8.75 4.15 0.96
C ALA A 292 7.64 4.59 1.89
N ASN A 293 7.93 4.63 3.18
CA ASN A 293 7.07 5.18 4.23
C ASN A 293 7.90 5.45 5.50
N VAL A 294 7.26 5.75 6.63
CA VAL A 294 7.91 6.01 7.92
C VAL A 294 7.23 5.21 9.04
N ILE A 295 8.02 4.48 9.83
CA ILE A 295 7.55 3.74 11.02
C ILE A 295 7.70 4.65 12.24
N ASN A 296 6.66 4.74 13.08
CA ASN A 296 6.59 5.58 14.29
C ASN A 296 6.97 7.06 14.07
N ASP A 297 6.69 7.60 12.88
CA ASP A 297 7.09 8.96 12.46
C ASP A 297 8.60 9.21 12.61
N GLU A 298 9.42 8.17 12.68
CA GLU A 298 10.83 8.29 13.08
C GLU A 298 11.79 7.51 12.19
N PHE A 299 11.41 6.32 11.75
CA PHE A 299 12.28 5.42 11.00
C PHE A 299 11.79 5.32 9.56
N PRO A 300 12.43 6.02 8.59
CA PRO A 300 12.15 5.79 7.19
C PRO A 300 12.36 4.33 6.82
N VAL A 301 11.40 3.77 6.11
CA VAL A 301 11.45 2.41 5.55
C VAL A 301 11.30 2.51 4.04
N VAL A 302 12.21 1.86 3.31
CA VAL A 302 12.37 2.04 1.86
C VAL A 302 12.56 0.71 1.18
N ALA A 303 11.79 0.45 0.13
CA ALA A 303 11.98 -0.68 -0.77
C ALA A 303 12.96 -0.30 -1.89
N LEU A 304 14.07 -1.02 -1.96
CA LEU A 304 15.13 -0.84 -2.96
C LEU A 304 15.19 -2.06 -3.87
N LEU A 305 14.63 -1.92 -5.07
CA LEU A 305 14.71 -2.95 -6.11
C LEU A 305 16.12 -2.96 -6.69
N ASN A 306 16.73 -4.15 -6.78
CA ASN A 306 18.06 -4.32 -7.35
C ASN A 306 18.00 -4.33 -8.88
N ASP A 307 18.52 -3.29 -9.52
CA ASP A 307 18.46 -3.14 -10.97
C ASP A 307 19.39 -4.11 -11.69
N ASP A 308 20.53 -4.45 -11.09
CA ASP A 308 21.51 -5.35 -11.69
C ASP A 308 20.95 -6.78 -11.77
N ILE A 309 20.34 -7.27 -10.68
CA ILE A 309 19.67 -8.57 -10.64
C ILE A 309 18.48 -8.57 -11.62
N LEU A 310 17.64 -7.54 -11.62
CA LEU A 310 16.53 -7.44 -12.56
C LEU A 310 17.01 -7.46 -14.02
N SER A 311 18.09 -6.75 -14.33
CA SER A 311 18.61 -6.66 -15.68
C SER A 311 19.23 -7.98 -16.15
N ARG A 312 20.10 -8.58 -15.33
CA ARG A 312 20.90 -9.78 -15.68
C ARG A 312 20.14 -11.07 -15.53
N GLU A 313 19.38 -11.21 -14.45
CA GLU A 313 18.72 -12.47 -14.07
C GLU A 313 17.21 -12.47 -14.37
N LYS A 314 16.65 -11.30 -14.74
CA LYS A 314 15.18 -11.12 -14.92
C LYS A 314 14.40 -11.52 -13.67
N HIS A 315 15.02 -11.34 -12.51
CA HIS A 315 14.48 -11.66 -11.20
C HIS A 315 14.26 -10.39 -10.38
N TYR A 316 13.15 -10.31 -9.66
CA TYR A 316 12.90 -9.20 -8.75
C TYR A 316 13.47 -9.55 -7.37
N GLU A 317 14.54 -8.86 -6.98
CA GLU A 317 15.06 -8.89 -5.61
C GLU A 317 14.95 -7.47 -5.03
N THR A 318 14.17 -7.32 -3.97
CA THR A 318 14.00 -6.04 -3.28
C THR A 318 14.57 -6.12 -1.87
N THR A 319 15.40 -5.16 -1.50
CA THR A 319 15.85 -4.97 -0.11
C THR A 319 15.01 -3.89 0.56
N ILE A 320 14.34 -4.23 1.64
CA ILE A 320 13.68 -3.26 2.52
C ILE A 320 14.72 -2.73 3.49
N LYS A 321 15.08 -1.46 3.38
CA LYS A 321 16.00 -0.78 4.29
C LYS A 321 15.26 0.12 5.27
N ILE A 322 15.68 0.10 6.52
CA ILE A 322 15.19 0.98 7.59
C ILE A 322 16.33 1.91 8.00
N TYR A 323 16.06 3.20 8.12
CA TYR A 323 17.06 4.22 8.46
C TYR A 323 16.86 4.78 9.87
N ASN A 324 17.96 5.18 10.50
CA ASN A 324 17.94 6.05 11.67
C ASN A 324 17.69 7.51 11.26
N LYS A 325 17.45 8.39 12.23
CA LYS A 325 17.19 9.82 12.01
C LYS A 325 18.33 10.56 11.29
N ASP A 326 19.56 10.06 11.37
CA ASP A 326 20.75 10.62 10.74
C ASP A 326 21.01 10.06 9.32
N GLY A 327 20.12 9.20 8.81
CA GLY A 327 20.24 8.59 7.48
C GLY A 327 21.14 7.36 7.45
N THR A 328 21.69 6.91 8.59
CA THR A 328 22.43 5.65 8.67
C THR A 328 21.49 4.45 8.61
N GLU A 329 21.96 3.35 8.04
CA GLU A 329 21.20 2.10 7.99
C GLU A 329 21.02 1.53 9.40
N LYS A 330 19.78 1.19 9.75
CA LYS A 330 19.39 0.60 11.02
C LYS A 330 19.23 -0.90 10.92
N ALA A 331 18.57 -1.36 9.86
CA ALA A 331 18.25 -2.75 9.59
C ALA A 331 17.85 -2.91 8.13
N ASP A 332 17.93 -4.15 7.65
CA ASP A 332 17.44 -4.55 6.33
C ASP A 332 16.64 -5.86 6.38
N TYR A 333 15.78 -6.07 5.38
CA TYR A 333 15.03 -7.30 5.16
C TYR A 333 14.90 -7.57 3.66
N LYS A 334 15.27 -8.77 3.20
CA LYS A 334 15.20 -9.12 1.78
C LYS A 334 13.87 -9.76 1.41
N VAL A 335 13.32 -9.32 0.28
CA VAL A 335 12.09 -9.85 -0.33
C VAL A 335 12.40 -10.29 -1.75
N ASN A 336 12.11 -11.56 -2.05
CA ASN A 336 12.17 -12.08 -3.41
C ASN A 336 10.85 -11.74 -4.12
N GLY A 337 10.80 -10.57 -4.75
CA GLY A 337 9.62 -10.05 -5.42
C GLY A 337 9.72 -8.54 -5.64
N ASN A 338 8.83 -8.01 -6.50
CA ASN A 338 8.71 -6.57 -6.70
C ASN A 338 7.84 -5.96 -5.61
N VAL A 339 8.41 -5.12 -4.76
CA VAL A 339 7.65 -4.42 -3.73
C VAL A 339 7.02 -3.17 -4.33
N SER A 340 5.69 -3.13 -4.37
CA SER A 340 4.94 -2.05 -5.01
C SER A 340 4.43 -0.99 -4.03
N ALA A 341 4.33 -1.31 -2.73
CA ALA A 341 3.87 -0.37 -1.72
C ALA A 341 4.40 -0.70 -0.32
N ILE A 342 4.53 0.33 0.51
CA ILE A 342 4.74 0.20 1.96
C ILE A 342 3.70 1.07 2.66
N SER A 343 2.93 0.44 3.54
CA SER A 343 1.98 1.09 4.43
C SER A 343 2.50 0.98 5.85
N THR A 344 2.32 1.99 6.70
CA THR A 344 2.78 1.96 8.09
C THR A 344 1.69 2.41 9.05
N LYS A 345 1.74 1.85 10.27
CA LYS A 345 1.00 2.34 11.42
C LYS A 345 1.79 2.02 12.67
N ASN A 346 2.10 3.06 13.44
CA ASN A 346 2.89 2.95 14.67
C ASN A 346 4.14 2.09 14.42
N LYS A 347 4.25 0.93 15.08
CA LYS A 347 5.44 0.08 15.10
C LYS A 347 5.58 -0.86 13.90
N THR A 348 4.60 -0.92 13.01
CA THR A 348 4.52 -1.95 11.96
C THR A 348 4.48 -1.33 10.57
N ALA A 349 5.25 -1.91 9.66
CA ALA A 349 5.16 -1.69 8.22
C ALA A 349 4.56 -2.93 7.55
N ALA A 350 3.59 -2.73 6.66
CA ALA A 350 3.11 -3.73 5.72
C ALA A 350 3.81 -3.50 4.38
N VAL A 351 4.63 -4.45 3.98
CA VAL A 351 5.39 -4.44 2.73
C VAL A 351 4.65 -5.31 1.72
N LEU A 352 4.11 -4.69 0.68
CA LEU A 352 3.34 -5.37 -0.36
C LEU A 352 4.28 -5.82 -1.48
N ALA A 353 4.34 -7.13 -1.72
CA ALA A 353 5.00 -7.73 -2.87
C ALA A 353 4.05 -8.71 -3.58
N GLU A 354 3.50 -8.28 -4.71
CA GLU A 354 2.58 -9.06 -5.55
C GLU A 354 1.35 -9.60 -4.80
N SER A 355 1.32 -10.89 -4.46
CA SER A 355 0.22 -11.54 -3.72
C SER A 355 0.52 -11.67 -2.22
N GLU A 356 1.64 -11.14 -1.74
CA GLU A 356 2.12 -11.29 -0.37
C GLU A 356 2.25 -9.94 0.34
N VAL A 357 1.96 -9.95 1.64
CA VAL A 357 2.21 -8.83 2.55
C VAL A 357 3.11 -9.30 3.68
N PHE A 358 4.27 -8.67 3.81
CA PHE A 358 5.20 -8.92 4.90
C PHE A 358 5.01 -7.82 5.95
N PHE A 359 4.65 -8.21 7.17
CA PHE A 359 4.54 -7.28 8.28
C PHE A 359 5.85 -7.26 9.04
N ILE A 360 6.56 -6.13 9.02
CA ILE A 360 7.87 -5.98 9.66
C ILE A 360 7.84 -4.86 10.71
N ASN A 361 8.71 -4.95 11.72
CA ASN A 361 8.91 -3.88 12.69
C ASN A 361 10.10 -2.96 12.33
N TYR A 362 10.30 -1.90 13.11
CA TYR A 362 11.41 -0.96 12.96
C TYR A 362 12.82 -1.56 13.15
N LYS A 363 12.92 -2.83 13.61
CA LYS A 363 14.19 -3.58 13.71
C LYS A 363 14.45 -4.45 12.48
N GLY A 364 13.58 -4.41 11.46
CA GLY A 364 13.67 -5.26 10.27
C GLY A 364 13.20 -6.70 10.51
N GLU A 365 12.59 -7.00 11.65
CA GLU A 365 12.13 -8.35 11.97
C GLU A 365 10.76 -8.60 11.35
N LEU A 366 10.61 -9.74 10.65
CA LEU A 366 9.32 -10.23 10.20
C LEU A 366 8.45 -10.63 11.40
N MET A 367 7.31 -9.95 11.54
CA MET A 367 6.31 -10.18 12.57
C MET A 367 5.26 -11.20 12.11
N ASP A 368 4.77 -11.03 10.89
CA ASP A 368 3.71 -11.86 10.31
C ASP A 368 3.75 -11.80 8.77
N LYS A 369 3.04 -12.71 8.12
CA LYS A 369 2.92 -12.76 6.65
C LYS A 369 1.50 -13.13 6.24
N TYR A 370 0.98 -12.43 5.24
CA TYR A 370 -0.28 -12.76 4.59
C TYR A 370 -0.05 -13.05 3.10
N THR A 371 -0.71 -14.09 2.58
CA THR A 371 -0.69 -14.44 1.17
C THR A 371 -2.12 -14.50 0.65
N ALA A 372 -2.44 -13.67 -0.33
CA ALA A 372 -3.72 -13.65 -1.02
C ALA A 372 -3.77 -14.70 -2.13
N LYS A 373 -5.00 -15.02 -2.59
CA LYS A 373 -5.22 -15.91 -3.74
C LYS A 373 -4.94 -15.24 -5.09
N SER A 374 -4.89 -13.91 -5.10
CA SER A 374 -4.67 -13.06 -6.27
C SER A 374 -3.73 -11.92 -5.89
N ASN A 375 -3.29 -11.15 -6.89
CA ASN A 375 -2.46 -9.99 -6.63
C ASN A 375 -3.20 -8.97 -5.76
N ILE A 376 -2.46 -8.40 -4.81
CA ILE A 376 -2.95 -7.39 -3.90
C ILE A 376 -2.70 -6.03 -4.55
N GLU A 377 -3.73 -5.20 -4.58
CA GLU A 377 -3.69 -3.87 -5.16
C GLU A 377 -3.18 -2.83 -4.15
N SER A 378 -3.62 -2.96 -2.88
CA SER A 378 -3.17 -2.08 -1.81
C SER A 378 -3.32 -2.70 -0.42
N VAL A 379 -2.63 -2.10 0.55
CA VAL A 379 -2.71 -2.47 1.97
C VAL A 379 -2.84 -1.20 2.82
N HIS A 380 -3.80 -1.19 3.73
CA HIS A 380 -4.09 -0.05 4.60
C HIS A 380 -4.23 -0.50 6.05
N PHE A 381 -3.66 0.23 7.01
CA PHE A 381 -3.91 -0.05 8.42
C PHE A 381 -5.17 0.66 8.90
N GLY A 382 -6.10 -0.08 9.52
CA GLY A 382 -7.21 0.48 10.28
C GLY A 382 -6.83 0.77 11.75
N LYS A 383 -5.98 -0.10 12.32
CA LYS A 383 -5.44 -0.02 13.69
C LYS A 383 -4.04 -0.65 13.71
N ASP A 384 -3.32 -0.51 14.82
CA ASP A 384 -1.95 -1.01 15.01
C ASP A 384 -1.77 -2.49 14.64
N ASN A 385 -2.79 -3.30 14.87
CA ASN A 385 -2.80 -4.74 14.61
C ASN A 385 -3.84 -5.16 13.57
N VAL A 386 -4.45 -4.22 12.83
CA VAL A 386 -5.49 -4.53 11.84
C VAL A 386 -5.11 -3.89 10.51
N ALA A 387 -4.85 -4.73 9.52
CA ALA A 387 -4.63 -4.33 8.13
C ALA A 387 -5.81 -4.74 7.25
N TYR A 388 -6.13 -3.91 6.27
CA TYR A 388 -7.03 -4.22 5.17
C TYR A 388 -6.20 -4.49 3.93
N VAL A 389 -6.37 -5.67 3.37
CA VAL A 389 -5.73 -6.12 2.15
C VAL A 389 -6.77 -6.10 1.03
N VAL A 390 -6.48 -5.34 -0.02
CA VAL A 390 -7.41 -5.12 -1.14
C VAL A 390 -6.93 -5.94 -2.33
N THR A 391 -7.77 -6.84 -2.81
CA THR A 391 -7.61 -7.56 -4.09
C THR A 391 -8.62 -7.04 -5.10
N SER A 392 -8.59 -7.56 -6.32
CA SER A 392 -9.50 -7.16 -7.42
C SER A 392 -11.00 -7.39 -7.16
N ASP A 393 -11.37 -8.14 -6.13
CA ASP A 393 -12.75 -8.54 -5.83
C ASP A 393 -13.13 -8.46 -4.34
N THR A 394 -12.15 -8.28 -3.45
CA THR A 394 -12.36 -8.46 -2.01
C THR A 394 -11.51 -7.48 -1.20
N ILE A 395 -12.10 -6.93 -0.14
CA ILE A 395 -11.35 -6.33 0.96
C ILE A 395 -11.32 -7.33 2.11
N THR A 396 -10.12 -7.74 2.49
CA THR A 396 -9.89 -8.68 3.58
C THR A 396 -9.25 -7.99 4.77
N ARG A 397 -9.88 -8.09 5.94
CA ARG A 397 -9.28 -7.69 7.21
C ARG A 397 -8.31 -8.78 7.69
N VAL A 398 -7.10 -8.39 8.05
CA VAL A 398 -6.04 -9.23 8.60
C VAL A 398 -5.62 -8.68 9.96
N ASN A 399 -5.79 -9.48 11.01
CA ASN A 399 -5.25 -9.20 12.34
C ASN A 399 -3.79 -9.64 12.39
N VAL A 400 -2.88 -8.67 12.45
CA VAL A 400 -1.44 -8.87 12.45
C VAL A 400 -0.99 -9.32 13.83
N LYS A 401 -0.21 -10.41 13.91
CA LYS A 401 0.41 -10.85 15.16
C LYS A 401 1.47 -9.84 15.59
N THR A 402 1.12 -8.95 16.52
CA THR A 402 2.09 -8.08 17.17
C THR A 402 2.73 -8.81 18.37
N ARG A 403 4.06 -8.85 18.43
CA ARG A 403 4.79 -9.52 19.53
C ARG A 403 4.59 -8.83 20.90
N ASP A 404 4.05 -7.61 20.91
CA ASP A 404 3.78 -6.85 22.13
C ASP A 404 2.28 -6.90 22.52
N LYS A 405 1.75 -8.07 22.88
CA LYS A 405 0.58 -8.07 23.78
C LYS A 405 1.07 -7.66 25.16
N PHE A 406 1.04 -6.37 25.45
CA PHE A 406 1.22 -5.85 26.80
C PHE A 406 0.07 -6.40 27.65
N LEU A 407 0.31 -7.48 28.40
CA LEU A 407 -0.56 -7.94 29.48
C LEU A 407 -0.43 -6.92 30.63
N GLY A 408 -1.07 -5.78 30.46
CA GLY A 408 -1.36 -4.88 31.56
C GLY A 408 -2.41 -5.55 32.43
N ILE A 409 -1.95 -6.26 33.46
CA ILE A 409 -2.79 -6.60 34.60
C ILE A 409 -3.08 -5.26 35.30
N PHE A 410 -4.34 -4.83 35.26
CA PHE A 410 -4.87 -3.84 36.20
C PHE A 410 -5.68 -4.57 37.27
#